data_AF-A0A499VHH8-F1
#
_entry.id   AF-A0A499VHH8-F1
#
_cell.length_a   1.000
_cell.length_b   1.000
_cell.length_c   1.000
_cell.angle_alpha   90.00
_cell.angle_beta   90.00
_cell.angle_gamma   90.00
#
_symmetry.space_group_name_H-M   'P 1'
#
loop_
_entity.id
_entity.type
_entity.pdbx_description
1 polymer ?
#
loop_
_entity_poly.entity_id
_entity_poly.type
_entity_poly.pdbx_seq_one_letter_code
_entity_poly.pdbx_strand_id
1 'polypeptide(L)'
;MADSGLDLGLFTCDRPLREFYTGAEWQPLPGAVLIGGTPDAPFPSDQPSFDKVTMAHFLSATARRHRAGFLAARIGLYPGEIDRLW
;
A
#
# COMPACT_ATOMS: atom_id res chain seq x y z
N MET A 1 -16.82 4.09 -7.49
CA MET A 1 -16.20 2.95 -6.78
C MET A 1 -17.01 2.43 -5.59
N ALA A 2 -18.22 2.96 -5.30
CA ALA A 2 -18.97 2.60 -4.09
C ALA A 2 -19.72 1.25 -4.14
N ASP A 3 -19.65 0.51 -5.26
CA ASP A 3 -20.52 -0.65 -5.51
C ASP A 3 -19.77 -1.98 -5.77
N SER A 4 -18.44 -1.99 -5.57
CA SER A 4 -17.60 -3.18 -5.83
C SER A 4 -17.40 -4.08 -4.61
N GLY A 5 -17.95 -3.74 -3.44
CA GLY A 5 -17.76 -4.52 -2.21
C GLY A 5 -16.33 -4.52 -1.66
N LEU A 6 -15.46 -3.64 -2.16
CA LEU A 6 -14.06 -3.55 -1.73
C LEU A 6 -13.95 -2.88 -0.35
N ASP A 7 -13.14 -3.45 0.52
CA ASP A 7 -12.86 -2.91 1.85
C ASP A 7 -11.70 -1.88 1.84
N LEU A 8 -10.68 -2.13 1.01
CA LEU A 8 -9.39 -1.47 1.07
C LEU A 8 -8.73 -1.39 -0.31
N GLY A 9 -8.21 -0.22 -0.67
CA GLY A 9 -7.20 -0.06 -1.71
C GLY A 9 -5.82 0.18 -1.08
N LEU A 10 -4.77 -0.45 -1.64
CA LEU A 10 -3.37 -0.27 -1.24
C LEU A 10 -2.49 -0.18 -2.48
N PHE A 11 -1.52 0.73 -2.47
CA PHE A 11 -0.45 0.77 -3.46
C PHE A 11 0.74 1.60 -2.94
N THR A 12 1.83 1.62 -3.70
CA THR A 12 2.95 2.53 -3.48
C THR A 12 3.07 3.56 -4.59
N CYS A 13 3.42 4.80 -4.25
CA CYS A 13 3.83 5.82 -5.22
C CYS A 13 5.21 6.39 -4.86
N ASP A 14 5.86 7.06 -5.81
CA ASP A 14 7.06 7.85 -5.48
C ASP A 14 6.68 9.02 -4.57
N ARG A 15 7.54 9.36 -3.60
CA ARG A 15 7.28 10.40 -2.60
C ARG A 15 6.75 11.73 -3.16
N PRO A 16 7.23 12.26 -4.31
CA PRO A 16 6.68 13.49 -4.88
C PRO A 16 5.20 13.42 -5.28
N LEU A 17 4.68 12.21 -5.57
CA LEU A 17 3.28 11.99 -5.95
C LEU A 17 2.33 11.89 -4.75
N ARG A 18 2.84 11.88 -3.52
CA ARG A 18 2.01 11.76 -2.30
C ARG A 18 0.88 12.77 -2.28
N GLU A 19 1.18 14.06 -2.48
CA GLU A 19 0.19 15.13 -2.40
C GLU A 19 -0.87 15.02 -3.51
N PHE A 20 -0.49 14.57 -4.71
CA PHE A 20 -1.42 14.31 -5.80
C PHE A 20 -2.48 13.27 -5.39
N TYR A 21 -2.05 12.15 -4.82
CA TYR A 21 -2.97 11.10 -4.38
C TYR A 21 -3.76 11.47 -3.13
N THR A 22 -3.18 12.26 -2.22
CA THR A 22 -3.94 12.85 -1.09
C THR A 22 -5.11 13.70 -1.58
N GLY A 23 -4.91 14.46 -2.68
CA GLY A 23 -5.99 15.21 -3.33
C GLY A 23 -7.12 14.35 -3.88
N ALA A 24 -6.86 13.06 -4.11
CA ALA A 24 -7.84 12.04 -4.53
C ALA A 24 -8.29 11.14 -3.35
N GLU A 25 -8.26 11.66 -2.11
CA GLU A 25 -8.73 11.00 -0.88
C GLU A 25 -7.95 9.74 -0.45
N TRP A 26 -6.81 9.46 -1.08
CA TRP A 26 -5.88 8.47 -0.58
C TRP A 26 -5.15 8.99 0.65
N GLN A 27 -4.80 8.08 1.55
CA GLN A 27 -4.15 8.42 2.81
C GLN A 27 -2.78 7.76 2.85
N PRO A 28 -1.70 8.50 3.17
CA PRO A 28 -0.43 7.86 3.46
C PRO A 28 -0.56 6.94 4.68
N LEU A 29 0.15 5.81 4.65
CA LEU A 29 0.34 4.91 5.78
C LEU A 29 1.80 5.01 6.26
N PRO A 30 2.10 5.88 7.24
CA PRO A 30 3.45 6.05 7.75
C PRO A 30 4.07 4.74 8.21
N GLY A 31 5.28 4.47 7.72
CA GLY A 31 6.06 3.28 8.04
C GLY A 31 5.55 1.98 7.44
N ALA A 32 4.41 1.97 6.75
CA ALA A 32 3.90 0.75 6.12
C ALA A 32 4.72 0.40 4.88
N VAL A 33 5.02 -0.89 4.73
CA VAL A 33 5.84 -1.43 3.64
C VAL A 33 5.01 -2.45 2.88
N LEU A 34 4.82 -2.24 1.58
CA LEU A 34 4.28 -3.28 0.71
C LEU A 34 5.42 -4.19 0.28
N ILE A 35 5.17 -5.49 0.33
CA ILE A 35 6.11 -6.53 -0.07
C ILE A 35 5.53 -7.26 -1.26
N GLY A 36 6.16 -7.07 -2.42
CA GLY A 36 5.90 -7.85 -3.62
C GLY A 36 6.86 -9.03 -3.76
N GLY A 37 7.03 -9.52 -4.99
CA GLY A 37 7.76 -10.75 -5.28
C GLY A 37 7.00 -12.01 -4.84
N THR A 38 7.69 -12.93 -4.17
CA THR A 38 7.14 -14.16 -3.60
C THR A 38 7.48 -14.26 -2.11
N PRO A 39 6.83 -15.12 -1.32
CA PRO A 39 7.22 -15.34 0.07
C PRO A 39 8.68 -15.77 0.25
N ASP A 40 9.21 -16.57 -0.70
CA ASP A 40 10.59 -17.06 -0.68
C ASP A 40 11.61 -16.06 -1.23
N ALA A 41 11.16 -15.13 -2.08
CA ALA A 41 11.96 -14.05 -2.64
C ALA A 41 11.23 -12.70 -2.48
N PRO A 42 11.10 -12.19 -1.25
CA PRO A 42 10.36 -10.96 -0.97
C PRO A 42 11.06 -9.76 -1.60
N PHE A 43 10.27 -8.87 -2.20
CA PHE A 43 10.74 -7.63 -2.77
C PHE A 43 10.04 -6.48 -2.04
N PRO A 44 10.68 -5.83 -1.05
CA PRO A 44 10.01 -4.83 -0.21
C PRO A 44 10.21 -3.40 -0.73
N SER A 45 9.20 -2.55 -0.52
CA SER A 45 9.17 -1.19 -1.08
C SER A 45 10.04 -0.17 -0.34
N ASP A 46 10.64 -0.57 0.79
CA ASP A 46 11.48 0.25 1.68
C ASP A 46 12.99 0.07 1.41
N GLN A 47 13.35 -0.55 0.29
CA GLN A 47 14.75 -0.68 -0.12
C GLN A 47 15.40 0.71 -0.33
N PRO A 48 16.71 0.87 -0.07
CA PRO A 48 17.39 2.16 -0.18
C PRO A 48 17.27 2.85 -1.55
N SER A 49 17.10 2.09 -2.63
CA SER A 49 16.91 2.60 -3.99
C SER A 49 15.45 2.99 -4.31
N PHE A 50 14.52 2.78 -3.39
CA PHE A 50 13.09 3.01 -3.56
C PHE A 50 12.60 4.12 -2.62
N ASP A 51 12.36 5.32 -3.15
CA ASP A 51 11.71 6.39 -2.38
C ASP A 51 10.18 6.30 -2.51
N LYS A 52 9.64 5.17 -2.05
CA LYS A 52 8.21 4.86 -2.15
C LYS A 52 7.45 5.25 -0.87
N VAL A 53 6.19 5.63 -1.06
CA VAL A 53 5.21 5.88 0.00
C VAL A 53 4.05 4.91 -0.17
N THR A 54 3.71 4.17 0.87
CA THR A 54 2.50 3.34 0.91
C THR A 54 1.27 4.21 1.12
N MET A 55 0.32 4.10 0.21
CA MET A 55 -0.96 4.81 0.20
C MET A 55 -2.11 3.83 0.41
N ALA A 56 -3.16 4.26 1.10
CA ALA A 56 -4.34 3.45 1.37
C ALA A 56 -5.64 4.23 1.20
N HIS A 57 -6.70 3.52 0.82
CA HIS A 57 -8.06 4.05 0.85
C HIS A 57 -8.99 3.03 1.53
N PHE A 58 -9.47 3.39 2.73
CA PHE A 58 -10.35 2.54 3.54
C PHE A 58 -11.81 2.82 3.17
N LEU A 59 -12.39 1.92 2.39
CA LEU A 59 -13.70 2.07 1.74
C LEU A 59 -14.84 1.67 2.67
N SER A 60 -14.66 0.61 3.47
CA SER A 60 -15.71 0.10 4.37
C SER A 60 -15.57 0.58 5.81
N ALA A 61 -16.68 0.50 6.57
CA ALA A 61 -16.68 0.79 8.00
C ALA A 61 -15.74 -0.15 8.78
N THR A 62 -15.66 -1.43 8.38
CA THR A 62 -14.74 -2.39 8.99
C THR A 62 -13.29 -1.99 8.74
N ALA A 63 -12.92 -1.71 7.49
CA ALA A 63 -11.57 -1.30 7.15
C ALA A 63 -11.13 -0.03 7.90
N ARG A 64 -12.03 0.97 8.00
CA ARG A 64 -11.77 2.21 8.76
C ARG A 64 -11.51 1.95 10.24
N ARG A 65 -12.28 1.04 10.89
CA ARG A 65 -12.06 0.66 12.30
C ARG A 65 -10.69 0.01 12.54
N HIS A 66 -10.16 -0.70 11.54
CA HIS A 66 -8.88 -1.42 11.63
C HIS A 66 -7.68 -0.64 11.07
N ARG A 67 -7.86 0.62 10.63
CA ARG A 67 -6.80 1.45 10.02
C ARG A 67 -5.50 1.47 10.82
N ALA A 68 -5.57 1.52 12.15
CA ALA A 68 -4.39 1.58 13.01
C ALA A 68 -3.47 0.35 12.85
N GLY A 69 -4.03 -0.83 12.53
CA GLY A 69 -3.25 -2.05 12.31
C GLY A 69 -2.39 -2.04 11.05
N PHE A 70 -2.61 -1.08 10.15
CA PHE A 70 -1.82 -0.92 8.92
C PHE A 70 -0.65 0.05 9.08
N LEU A 71 -0.56 0.79 10.20
CA LEU A 71 0.57 1.68 10.46
C LEU A 71 1.82 0.86 10.78
N ALA A 72 2.97 1.25 10.22
CA ALA A 72 4.25 0.53 10.36
C ALA A 72 4.21 -0.98 9.99
N ALA A 73 3.14 -1.43 9.31
CA ALA A 73 2.94 -2.83 8.99
C ALA A 73 3.76 -3.24 7.76
N ARG A 74 4.23 -4.49 7.75
CA ARG A 74 4.81 -5.14 6.58
C ARG A 74 3.74 -6.01 5.93
N ILE A 75 3.28 -5.63 4.73
CA ILE A 75 2.10 -6.20 4.08
C ILE A 75 2.56 -6.97 2.85
N GLY A 76 2.51 -8.30 2.91
CA GLY A 76 2.80 -9.17 1.77
C GLY A 76 1.64 -9.22 0.78
N LEU A 77 1.88 -8.79 -0.46
CA LEU A 77 0.95 -8.96 -1.59
C LEU A 77 1.41 -10.07 -2.55
N TYR A 78 2.73 -10.29 -2.63
CA TYR A 78 3.37 -11.41 -3.35
C TYR A 78 2.73 -11.78 -4.72
N PRO A 79 2.72 -10.86 -5.71
CA PRO A 79 2.10 -11.11 -7.01
C PRO A 79 2.80 -12.22 -7.84
N GLY A 80 4.00 -12.64 -7.45
CA GLY A 80 4.78 -13.66 -8.17
C GLY A 80 6.16 -13.18 -8.57
N GLU A 81 6.75 -13.87 -9.55
CA GLU A 81 8.11 -13.61 -10.03
C GLU A 81 8.17 -12.56 -11.16
N ILE A 82 7.05 -12.29 -11.83
CA ILE A 82 6.89 -11.30 -12.90
C ILE A 82 6.15 -10.08 -12.33
N ASP A 83 6.58 -8.87 -12.71
CA ASP A 83 5.98 -7.61 -12.25
C ASP A 83 5.76 -7.59 -10.74
N ARG A 84 6.87 -7.80 -10.01
CA ARG A 84 7.01 -8.10 -8.56
C ARG A 84 6.54 -6.97 -7.62
N LEU A 85 5.63 -6.11 -8.09
CA LEU A 85 5.35 -4.73 -7.67
C LEU A 85 6.60 -3.86 -7.80
N TRP A 86 6.45 -2.76 -8.56
CA TRP A 86 7.41 -1.74 -9.01
C TRP A 86 8.53 -2.16 -9.98
#